data_AF-A0A971X8B0-F1
#
_entry.id   AF-A0A971X8B0-F1
#
_cell.length_a   1.000
_cell.length_b   1.000
_cell.length_c   1.000
_cell.angle_alpha   90.00
_cell.angle_beta   90.00
_cell.angle_gamma   90.00
#
_symmetry.space_group_name_H-M   'P 1'
#
loop_
_entity.id
_entity.type
_entity.pdbx_description
1 polymer ?
#
loop_
_entity_poly.entity_id
_entity_poly.type
_entity_poly.pdbx_seq_one_letter_code
_entity_poly.pdbx_strand_id
1 'polypeptide(L)'
;IKGYAHGFFKPEEENSLIEEINKANPDILLVGLGAPKQEFWIFNNMYRLQCKVCIGVGGSIDVFAGKVALTPEFIRKAGFEWLHRLIRQPERIKRMLDLPRFMLLTLKKRFTRRS
;
A
#
# COMPACT_ATOMS: atom_id res chain seq x y z
N ILE A 1 4.45 17.48 -9.51
CA ILE A 1 3.30 17.16 -8.61
C ILE A 1 2.20 18.13 -8.98
N LYS A 2 1.01 17.66 -9.37
CA LYS A 2 -0.12 18.52 -9.79
C LYS A 2 -1.06 18.92 -8.64
N GLY A 3 -0.98 18.22 -7.50
CA GLY A 3 -1.76 18.48 -6.29
C GLY A 3 -1.43 17.47 -5.20
N TYR A 4 -1.93 17.72 -3.99
CA TYR A 4 -1.83 16.81 -2.84
C TYR A 4 -3.01 17.04 -1.89
N ALA A 5 -3.43 15.98 -1.19
CA ALA A 5 -4.49 16.02 -0.18
C ALA A 5 -4.17 15.01 0.94
N HIS A 6 -4.69 15.25 2.15
CA HIS A 6 -4.51 14.32 3.26
C HIS A 6 -5.49 13.14 3.18
N GLY A 7 -5.10 11.99 3.72
CA GLY A 7 -5.92 10.77 3.72
C GLY A 7 -7.06 10.72 4.75
N PHE A 8 -7.22 11.77 5.56
CA PHE A 8 -8.21 11.87 6.63
C PHE A 8 -9.41 12.72 6.19
N PHE A 9 -10.23 12.18 5.29
CA PHE A 9 -11.48 12.81 4.86
C PHE A 9 -12.68 11.99 5.33
N LYS A 10 -13.80 12.66 5.53
CA LYS A 10 -15.09 12.03 5.84
C LYS A 10 -15.78 11.55 4.55
N PRO A 11 -16.72 10.59 4.65
CA PRO A 11 -17.46 10.11 3.47
C PRO A 11 -18.15 11.24 2.68
N GLU A 12 -18.60 12.30 3.35
CA GLU A 12 -19.28 13.43 2.70
C GLU A 12 -18.32 14.29 1.87
N GLU A 13 -17.03 14.29 2.20
CA GLU A 13 -15.98 15.07 1.53
C GLU A 13 -15.39 14.33 0.31
N GLU A 14 -15.69 13.03 0.15
CA GLU A 14 -15.10 12.19 -0.90
C GLU A 14 -15.42 12.70 -2.31
N ASN A 15 -16.64 13.20 -2.53
CA ASN A 15 -17.03 13.74 -3.83
C ASN A 15 -16.19 14.96 -4.20
N SER A 16 -16.01 15.89 -3.26
CA SER A 16 -15.17 17.09 -3.46
C SER A 16 -13.72 16.70 -3.74
N LEU A 17 -13.20 15.71 -3.00
CA LEU A 17 -11.83 15.23 -3.20
C LEU A 17 -11.63 14.66 -4.62
N ILE A 18 -12.58 13.88 -5.13
CA ILE A 18 -12.50 13.31 -6.48
C ILE A 18 -12.57 14.40 -7.55
N GLU A 19 -13.42 15.42 -7.36
CA GLU A 19 -13.50 16.57 -8.26
C GLU A 19 -12.18 17.35 -8.30
N GLU A 20 -11.56 17.59 -7.14
CA GLU A 20 -10.25 18.22 -7.05
C GLU A 20 -9.15 17.41 -7.76
N ILE A 21 -9.14 16.09 -7.55
CA ILE A 21 -8.20 15.18 -8.22
C ILE A 21 -8.39 15.26 -9.74
N ASN A 22 -9.62 15.17 -10.23
CA ASN A 22 -9.92 15.20 -11.66
C ASN A 22 -9.58 16.56 -12.28
N LYS A 23 -9.87 17.65 -11.57
CA LYS A 23 -9.52 19.02 -12.00
C LYS A 23 -8.01 19.21 -12.13
N ALA A 24 -7.22 18.59 -11.25
CA ALA A 24 -5.76 18.58 -11.36
C ALA A 24 -5.25 17.75 -12.56
N ASN A 25 -6.10 16.91 -13.15
CA ASN A 25 -5.83 16.05 -14.31
C ASN A 25 -4.48 15.30 -14.23
N PRO A 26 -4.24 14.49 -13.18
CA PRO A 26 -2.98 13.78 -13.01
C PRO A 26 -2.91 12.54 -13.92
N ASP A 27 -1.73 12.27 -14.50
CA ASP A 27 -1.48 10.99 -15.15
C ASP A 27 -1.40 9.84 -14.12
N ILE A 28 -0.83 10.11 -12.93
CA ILE A 28 -0.62 9.14 -11.86
C ILE A 28 -1.16 9.69 -10.54
N LEU A 29 -2.00 8.92 -9.86
CA LEU A 29 -2.46 9.18 -8.49
C LEU A 29 -1.81 8.19 -7.52
N LEU A 30 -1.11 8.71 -6.50
CA LEU A 30 -0.54 7.90 -5.43
C LEU A 30 -1.45 7.96 -4.20
N VAL A 31 -1.90 6.82 -3.71
CA VAL A 31 -2.87 6.71 -2.61
C VAL A 31 -2.21 6.11 -1.37
N GLY A 32 -2.13 6.91 -0.31
CA GLY A 32 -1.50 6.54 0.97
C GLY A 32 -2.49 6.30 2.12
N LEU A 33 -3.67 5.72 1.85
CA LEU A 33 -4.71 5.50 2.88
C LEU A 33 -4.43 4.29 3.79
N GLY A 34 -3.40 3.50 3.45
CA GLY A 34 -3.10 2.24 4.13
C GLY A 34 -4.00 1.10 3.66
N ALA A 35 -3.48 -0.12 3.72
CA ALA A 35 -4.24 -1.31 3.34
C ALA A 35 -5.07 -1.86 4.51
N PRO A 36 -6.31 -2.32 4.29
CA PRO A 36 -6.94 -2.53 2.97
C PRO A 36 -7.73 -1.31 2.43
N LYS A 37 -7.76 -0.20 3.18
CA LYS A 37 -8.60 0.97 2.87
C LYS A 37 -8.28 1.55 1.49
N GLN A 38 -7.00 1.65 1.13
CA GLN A 38 -6.57 2.20 -0.16
C GLN A 38 -7.03 1.34 -1.34
N GLU A 39 -6.99 0.02 -1.23
CA GLU A 39 -7.41 -0.89 -2.30
C GLU A 39 -8.92 -0.75 -2.54
N PHE A 40 -9.72 -0.74 -1.47
CA PHE A 40 -11.16 -0.54 -1.58
C PHE A 40 -11.51 0.85 -2.10
N TRP A 41 -10.82 1.90 -1.63
CA TRP A 41 -11.09 3.25 -2.07
C TRP A 41 -10.79 3.44 -3.56
N ILE A 42 -9.66 2.92 -4.05
CA ILE A 42 -9.32 2.93 -5.47
C ILE A 42 -10.36 2.14 -6.26
N PHE A 43 -10.68 0.92 -5.83
CA PHE A 43 -11.64 0.07 -6.54
C PHE A 43 -13.03 0.70 -6.64
N ASN A 44 -13.53 1.30 -5.56
CA ASN A 44 -14.86 1.91 -5.53
C ASN A 44 -14.93 3.20 -6.37
N ASN A 45 -13.80 3.88 -6.58
CA ASN A 45 -13.76 5.18 -7.25
C ASN A 45 -13.05 5.16 -8.61
N MET A 46 -12.54 4.01 -9.07
CA MET A 46 -11.73 3.92 -10.30
C MET A 46 -12.45 4.44 -11.55
N TYR A 47 -13.78 4.30 -11.63
CA TYR A 47 -14.58 4.81 -12.75
C TYR A 47 -14.90 6.30 -12.65
N ARG A 48 -14.73 6.89 -11.46
CA ARG A 48 -14.94 8.31 -11.19
C ARG A 48 -13.65 9.11 -11.32
N LEU A 49 -12.50 8.44 -11.20
CA LEU A 49 -11.17 9.03 -11.30
C LEU A 49 -10.73 9.12 -12.76
N GLN A 50 -10.26 10.29 -13.18
CA GLN A 50 -9.71 10.53 -14.52
C GLN A 50 -8.19 10.30 -14.59
N CYS A 51 -7.59 9.69 -13.55
CA CYS A 51 -6.19 9.26 -13.55
C CYS A 51 -5.96 8.19 -14.64
N LYS A 52 -4.80 8.18 -15.29
CA LYS A 52 -4.44 7.03 -16.15
C LYS A 52 -4.04 5.82 -15.30
N VAL A 53 -3.37 6.08 -14.18
CA VAL A 53 -2.91 5.04 -13.24
C VAL A 53 -3.13 5.51 -11.81
N CYS A 54 -3.67 4.63 -10.97
CA CYS A 54 -3.87 4.86 -9.56
C CYS A 54 -3.11 3.77 -8.77
N ILE A 55 -2.22 4.15 -7.85
CA ILE A 55 -1.28 3.24 -7.16
C ILE A 55 -1.43 3.39 -5.65
N GLY A 56 -1.78 2.30 -4.96
CA GLY A 56 -1.70 2.22 -3.51
C GLY A 56 -0.25 2.15 -3.05
N VAL A 57 0.23 3.18 -2.35
CA VAL A 57 1.63 3.26 -1.88
C VAL A 57 1.77 2.99 -0.38
N GLY A 58 0.65 2.86 0.34
CA GLY A 58 0.63 2.68 1.79
C GLY A 58 1.47 3.72 2.53
N GLY A 59 2.13 3.29 3.60
CA GLY A 59 3.02 4.14 4.41
C GLY A 59 4.35 4.50 3.75
N SER A 60 4.52 4.30 2.43
CA SER A 60 5.75 4.71 1.74
C SER A 60 5.92 6.23 1.78
N ILE A 61 4.81 6.98 1.81
CA ILE A 61 4.82 8.45 1.95
C ILE A 61 5.50 8.86 3.27
N ASP A 62 5.24 8.14 4.38
CA ASP A 62 5.86 8.46 5.68
C ASP A 62 7.38 8.23 5.68
N VAL A 63 7.85 7.26 4.89
CA VAL A 63 9.29 7.02 4.69
C VAL A 63 9.91 8.16 3.89
N PHE A 64 9.28 8.59 2.80
CA PHE A 64 9.75 9.73 2.01
C PHE A 64 9.70 11.05 2.79
N ALA A 65 8.74 11.20 3.69
CA ALA A 65 8.61 12.36 4.58
C ALA A 65 9.59 12.33 5.77
N GLY A 66 10.43 11.30 5.90
CA GLY A 66 11.40 11.15 7.00
C GLY A 66 10.77 10.81 8.36
N LYS A 67 9.46 10.54 8.42
CA LYS A 67 8.75 10.20 9.66
C LYS A 67 9.05 8.78 10.13
N VAL A 68 9.33 7.87 9.20
CA VAL A 68 9.65 6.48 9.50
C VAL A 68 11.05 6.16 8.99
N ALA A 69 11.93 5.77 9.92
CA ALA A 69 13.27 5.32 9.58
C ALA A 69 13.22 4.03 8.74
N LEU A 70 14.03 4.01 7.68
CA LEU A 70 14.27 2.79 6.90
C LEU A 70 14.83 1.68 7.79
N THR A 71 14.46 0.44 7.47
CA THR A 71 15.12 -0.73 8.05
C THR A 71 16.62 -0.70 7.67
N PRO A 72 17.54 -1.02 8.62
CA PRO A 72 18.97 -1.06 8.33
C PRO A 72 19.31 -1.85 7.06
N GLU A 73 20.30 -1.37 6.31
CA GLU A 73 20.58 -1.86 4.97
C GLU A 73 20.92 -3.36 4.94
N PHE A 74 21.68 -3.85 5.93
CA PHE A 74 22.03 -5.27 6.02
C PHE A 74 20.80 -6.18 6.18
N ILE A 75 19.79 -5.74 6.93
CA ILE A 75 18.53 -6.46 7.12
C ILE A 75 17.72 -6.47 5.82
N ARG A 76 17.68 -5.33 5.12
CA ARG A 76 16.99 -5.21 3.83
C ARG A 76 17.65 -6.07 2.75
N LYS A 77 18.98 -6.05 2.66
CA LYS A 77 19.78 -6.89 1.75
C LYS A 77 19.61 -8.38 2.05
N ALA A 78 19.44 -8.75 3.31
CA ALA A 78 19.16 -10.12 3.72
C ALA A 78 17.69 -10.56 3.52
N GLY A 79 16.79 -9.68 3.05
CA GLY A 79 15.39 -10.00 2.82
C GLY A 79 14.52 -10.06 4.08
N PHE A 80 15.05 -9.66 5.25
CA PHE A 80 14.36 -9.69 6.54
C PHE A 80 13.63 -8.39 6.89
N GLU A 81 13.44 -7.50 5.91
CA GLU A 81 12.75 -6.24 6.14
C GLU A 81 11.32 -6.43 6.66
N TRP A 82 10.60 -7.43 6.16
CA TRP A 82 9.25 -7.75 6.63
C TRP A 82 9.28 -8.16 8.12
N LEU A 83 10.20 -9.04 8.52
CA LEU A 83 10.33 -9.52 9.89
C LEU A 83 10.71 -8.39 10.86
N HIS A 84 11.65 -7.53 10.44
CA HIS A 84 12.02 -6.35 11.22
C HIS A 84 10.84 -5.39 11.41
N ARG A 85 10.04 -5.15 10.35
CA ARG A 85 8.82 -4.34 10.44
C ARG A 85 7.77 -4.98 11.35
N LEU A 86 7.64 -6.32 11.35
CA LEU A 86 6.73 -7.05 12.24
C LEU A 86 7.10 -6.87 13.71
N ILE A 87 8.39 -6.99 14.04
CA ILE A 87 8.88 -6.81 15.42
C ILE A 87 8.58 -5.38 15.92
N ARG A 88 8.72 -4.37 15.06
CA ARG A 88 8.44 -2.97 15.42
C ARG A 88 6.95 -2.62 15.45
N GLN A 89 6.09 -3.38 14.76
CA GLN A 89 4.66 -3.09 14.62
C GLN A 89 3.84 -4.39 14.78
N PRO A 90 3.71 -4.90 16.02
CA PRO A 90 3.07 -6.20 16.29
C PRO A 90 1.60 -6.24 15.89
N GLU A 91 0.91 -5.11 15.87
CA GLU A 91 -0.46 -4.95 15.35
C GLU A 91 -0.63 -5.47 13.91
N ARG A 92 0.46 -5.50 13.12
CA ARG A 92 0.45 -5.97 11.72
C ARG A 92 0.55 -7.48 11.58
N ILE A 93 0.71 -8.24 12.69
CA ILE A 93 0.93 -9.69 12.65
C ILE A 93 -0.13 -10.45 11.87
N LYS A 94 -1.41 -10.06 12.02
CA LYS A 94 -2.54 -10.71 11.34
C LYS A 94 -2.35 -10.73 9.83
N ARG A 95 -1.92 -9.61 9.23
CA ARG A 95 -1.67 -9.49 7.80
C ARG A 95 -0.38 -10.19 7.37
N MET A 96 0.59 -10.28 8.26
CA MET A 96 1.90 -10.86 7.93
C MET A 96 1.91 -12.39 7.99
N LEU A 97 0.93 -13.02 8.65
CA LEU A 97 0.74 -14.48 8.64
C LEU A 97 0.38 -15.05 7.25
N ASP A 98 -0.13 -14.22 6.34
CA ASP A 98 -0.37 -14.62 4.96
C ASP A 98 0.92 -14.92 4.20
N LEU A 99 2.06 -14.31 4.59
CA LEU A 99 3.35 -14.55 3.95
C LEU A 99 3.88 -15.98 4.20
N PRO A 100 3.99 -16.49 5.45
CA PRO A 100 4.32 -17.89 5.70
C PRO A 100 3.35 -18.85 5.02
N ARG A 101 2.04 -18.56 5.07
CA ARG A 101 1.02 -19.39 4.42
C ARG A 101 1.27 -19.49 2.92
N PHE A 102 1.53 -18.36 2.27
CA PHE A 102 1.85 -18.30 0.84
C PHE A 102 3.14 -19.06 0.50
N MET A 103 4.19 -18.93 1.31
CA MET A 103 5.45 -19.68 1.13
C MET A 103 5.20 -21.19 1.19
N LEU A 104 4.47 -21.67 2.20
CA LEU A 104 4.14 -23.08 2.35
C LEU A 104 3.31 -23.62 1.17
N LEU A 105 2.31 -22.86 0.71
CA LEU A 105 1.50 -23.23 -0.45
C LEU A 105 2.34 -23.31 -1.73
N THR A 106 3.25 -22.36 -1.92
CA THR A 106 4.13 -22.31 -3.09
C THR A 106 5.14 -23.47 -3.09
N LEU A 107 5.72 -23.79 -1.93
CA LEU A 107 6.61 -24.94 -1.76
C LEU A 107 5.86 -26.25 -2.02
N LYS A 108 4.69 -26.46 -1.39
CA LYS A 108 3.87 -27.64 -1.63
C LYS A 108 3.56 -27.84 -3.11
N LYS A 109 3.15 -26.77 -3.82
CA LYS A 109 2.88 -26.82 -5.26
C LYS A 109 4.13 -27.20 -6.08
N ARG A 110 5.31 -26.71 -5.70
CA ARG A 110 6.58 -27.04 -6.36
C ARG A 110 6.96 -28.52 -6.18
N PHE A 111 6.70 -29.11 -5.02
CA PHE A 111 6.97 -30.52 -4.75
C PHE A 111 5.93 -31.44 -5.42
N THR A 112 4.64 -31.08 -5.44
CA THR A 112 3.59 -31.88 -6.07
C THR A 112 3.66 -31.90 -7.61
N ARG A 113 4.26 -30.89 -8.26
CA ARG A 113 4.45 -30.86 -9.73
C ARG A 113 5.67 -31.67 -10.23
N ARG A 114 6.46 -32.25 -9.34
CA ARG A 114 7.67 -33.03 -9.66
C ARG A 114 7.49 -34.55 -9.47
N SER A 115 6.30 -35.01 -9.10
CA SER A 115 5.87 -36.42 -9.11
C SER A 115 4.77 -36.60 -10.15
#